data_AF-A0A3M1EDP0-F1
#
_entry.id   AF-A0A3M1EDP0-F1
#
_cell.length_a   1.000
_cell.length_b   1.000
_cell.length_c   1.000
_cell.angle_alpha   90.00
_cell.angle_beta   90.00
_cell.angle_gamma   90.00
#
_symmetry.space_group_name_H-M   'P 1'
#
loop_
_entity.id
_entity.type
_entity.pdbx_description
1 polymer ?
#
loop_
_entity_poly.entity_id
_entity_poly.type
_entity_poly.pdbx_seq_one_letter_code
_entity_poly.pdbx_strand_id
1 'polypeptide(L)'
;MRLVGKEAAPYYEVRRGDTLARIAARFGTSVAALEAWNAIENPNEIRVGQRLRVVPPHGKDQRMAKKVRKVTHIVQKGDTLWALAERYAVPISALKAWNGIRHHNLIKAGQRIVIYLPHGNFQP
;
A
#
# COMPACT_ATOMS: atom_id res chain seq x y z
N MET A 1 10.96 35.03 6.36
CA MET A 1 9.79 34.72 7.22
C MET A 1 8.96 33.65 6.53
N ARG A 2 8.74 32.48 7.15
CA ARG A 2 7.94 31.38 6.59
C ARG A 2 6.71 31.23 7.47
N LEU A 3 5.54 31.59 6.94
CA LEU A 3 4.26 31.44 7.63
C LEU A 3 4.00 29.95 7.85
N VAL A 4 3.90 29.54 9.11
CA VAL A 4 3.41 28.22 9.52
C VAL A 4 1.91 28.21 9.23
N GLY A 5 1.55 27.78 8.02
CA GLY A 5 0.16 27.69 7.59
C GLY A 5 -0.55 26.59 8.35
N LYS A 6 -1.47 27.00 9.23
CA LYS A 6 -2.59 26.25 9.83
C LYS A 6 -2.73 24.83 9.25
N GLU A 7 -2.28 23.82 9.98
CA GLU A 7 -2.36 22.42 9.57
C GLU A 7 -3.84 22.05 9.33
N ALA A 8 -4.24 22.00 8.05
CA ALA A 8 -5.52 21.40 7.69
C ALA A 8 -5.44 19.93 8.11
N ALA A 9 -6.48 19.45 8.80
CA ALA A 9 -6.54 18.04 9.20
C ALA A 9 -6.23 17.16 7.97
N PRO A 10 -5.31 16.19 8.07
CA PRO A 10 -4.84 15.46 6.90
C PRO A 10 -5.94 14.60 6.24
N TYR A 11 -7.09 14.49 6.91
CA TYR A 11 -8.24 13.70 6.50
C TYR A 11 -9.53 14.54 6.48
N TYR A 12 -10.40 14.21 5.53
CA TYR A 12 -11.75 14.73 5.36
C TYR A 12 -12.75 13.59 5.35
N GLU A 13 -13.85 13.73 6.07
CA GLU A 13 -14.95 12.76 6.03
C GLU A 13 -15.93 13.15 4.91
N VAL A 14 -16.14 12.23 3.98
CA VAL A 14 -17.05 12.39 2.84
C VAL A 14 -18.47 12.62 3.34
N ARG A 15 -19.10 13.69 2.90
CA ARG A 15 -20.48 14.04 3.26
C ARG A 15 -21.43 13.69 2.12
N ARG A 16 -22.73 13.63 2.43
CA ARG A 16 -23.76 13.40 1.41
C ARG A 16 -23.68 14.47 0.33
N GLY A 17 -23.52 14.03 -0.92
CA GLY A 17 -23.40 14.91 -2.09
C GLY A 17 -21.97 15.35 -2.43
N ASP A 18 -20.96 14.88 -1.69
CA ASP A 18 -19.56 15.08 -2.09
C ASP A 18 -19.17 14.17 -3.26
N THR A 19 -18.29 14.70 -4.11
CA THR A 19 -17.58 13.94 -5.16
C THR A 19 -16.08 14.18 -4.99
N LEU A 20 -15.24 13.27 -5.48
CA LEU A 20 -13.78 13.49 -5.43
C LEU A 20 -13.38 14.81 -6.11
N ALA A 21 -14.06 15.21 -7.18
CA ALA A 21 -13.81 16.48 -7.85
C ALA A 21 -14.10 17.69 -6.95
N ARG A 22 -15.24 17.70 -6.24
CA ARG A 22 -15.59 18.78 -5.31
C ARG A 22 -14.66 18.83 -4.10
N ILE A 23 -14.28 17.66 -3.59
CA ILE A 23 -13.32 17.55 -2.48
C ILE A 23 -11.95 18.06 -2.95
N ALA A 24 -11.47 17.62 -4.11
CA ALA A 24 -10.19 18.05 -4.67
C ALA A 24 -10.12 19.57 -4.83
N ALA A 25 -11.15 20.17 -5.45
CA ALA A 25 -11.25 21.62 -5.60
C ALA A 25 -11.26 22.36 -4.25
N ARG A 26 -11.98 21.83 -3.25
CA ARG A 26 -12.05 22.41 -1.90
C ARG A 26 -10.69 22.44 -1.21
N PHE A 27 -9.86 21.43 -1.42
CA PHE A 27 -8.55 21.29 -0.79
C PHE A 27 -7.39 21.73 -1.68
N GLY A 28 -7.67 22.32 -2.85
CA GLY A 28 -6.65 22.79 -3.78
C GLY A 28 -5.76 21.68 -4.35
N THR A 29 -6.33 20.49 -4.54
CA THR A 29 -5.64 19.31 -5.10
C THR A 29 -6.38 18.76 -6.32
N SER A 30 -5.93 17.65 -6.89
CA SER A 30 -6.56 16.99 -8.05
C SER A 30 -7.22 15.65 -7.68
N VAL A 31 -8.16 15.20 -8.50
CA VAL A 31 -8.78 13.87 -8.34
C VAL A 31 -7.71 12.78 -8.37
N ALA A 32 -6.79 12.83 -9.35
CA ALA A 32 -5.66 11.91 -9.47
C ALA A 32 -4.78 11.86 -8.21
N ALA A 33 -4.56 13.01 -7.56
CA ALA A 33 -3.83 13.06 -6.31
C ALA A 33 -4.61 12.41 -5.16
N LEU A 34 -5.91 12.68 -5.05
CA LEU A 34 -6.77 12.03 -4.05
C LEU A 34 -6.85 10.52 -4.26
N GLU A 35 -6.97 10.05 -5.51
CA GLU A 35 -6.94 8.63 -5.87
C GLU A 35 -5.64 8.00 -5.41
N ALA A 36 -4.51 8.60 -5.77
CA ALA A 36 -3.19 8.10 -5.41
C ALA A 36 -2.95 8.07 -3.89
N TRP A 37 -3.44 9.05 -3.14
CA TRP A 37 -3.23 9.13 -1.69
C TRP A 37 -4.14 8.21 -0.89
N ASN A 38 -5.27 7.79 -1.46
CA ASN A 38 -6.29 6.99 -0.80
C ASN A 38 -6.45 5.58 -1.39
N ALA A 39 -5.63 5.22 -2.39
CA ALA A 39 -5.74 3.97 -3.13
C ALA A 39 -7.17 3.73 -3.67
N ILE A 40 -7.78 4.78 -4.21
CA ILE A 40 -9.12 4.70 -4.83
C ILE A 40 -8.94 4.33 -6.29
N GLU A 41 -9.43 3.15 -6.66
CA GLU A 41 -9.41 2.68 -8.06
C GLU A 41 -10.58 3.25 -8.88
N ASN A 42 -11.70 3.55 -8.22
CA ASN A 42 -12.89 4.12 -8.84
C ASN A 42 -13.36 5.40 -8.09
N PRO A 43 -13.18 6.60 -8.67
CA PRO A 43 -13.63 7.87 -8.12
C PRO A 43 -15.10 7.95 -7.71
N ASN A 44 -15.94 7.14 -8.34
CA ASN A 44 -17.38 7.14 -8.13
C ASN A 44 -17.80 6.28 -6.93
N GLU A 45 -16.87 5.56 -6.29
CA GLU A 45 -17.16 4.64 -5.18
C GLU A 45 -16.92 5.23 -3.79
N ILE A 46 -16.68 6.53 -3.69
CA ILE A 46 -16.55 7.17 -2.39
C ILE A 46 -17.90 7.14 -1.63
N ARG A 47 -17.86 6.72 -0.37
CA ARG A 47 -19.07 6.58 0.47
C ARG A 47 -19.16 7.67 1.52
N VAL A 48 -20.38 8.10 1.85
CA VAL A 48 -20.60 9.02 2.99
C VAL A 48 -20.03 8.39 4.27
N GLY A 49 -19.32 9.18 5.07
CA GLY A 49 -18.60 8.72 6.26
C GLY A 49 -17.19 8.18 5.97
N GLN A 50 -16.81 8.01 4.70
CA GLN A 50 -15.46 7.59 4.35
C GLN A 50 -14.45 8.69 4.67
N ARG A 51 -13.35 8.32 5.34
CA ARG A 51 -12.24 9.23 5.61
C ARG A 51 -11.26 9.22 4.45
N LEU A 52 -11.11 10.37 3.79
CA LEU A 52 -10.18 10.60 2.69
C LEU A 52 -9.03 11.48 3.13
N ARG A 53 -7.80 11.05 2.87
CA ARG A 53 -6.61 11.90 2.92
C ARG A 53 -6.72 12.98 1.85
N VAL A 54 -6.65 14.24 2.27
CA VAL A 54 -6.82 15.41 1.38
C VAL A 54 -5.58 16.29 1.29
N VAL A 55 -4.51 15.91 1.98
CA VAL A 55 -3.20 16.56 1.91
C VAL A 55 -2.15 15.59 1.38
N PRO A 56 -1.11 16.08 0.68
CA PRO A 56 -0.03 15.23 0.20
C PRO A 56 0.60 14.43 1.35
N PRO A 57 0.93 13.14 1.15
CA PRO A 57 1.73 12.41 2.11
C PRO A 57 3.12 13.06 2.17
N HIS A 58 3.40 13.77 3.27
CA HIS A 58 4.72 14.35 3.48
C HIS A 58 5.76 13.25 3.71
N GLY A 59 7.02 13.50 3.37
CA GLY A 59 8.10 12.49 3.31
C GLY A 59 8.35 11.68 4.59
N LYS A 60 7.77 12.04 5.74
CA LYS A 60 7.76 11.21 6.96
C LYS A 60 6.78 10.03 6.85
N ASP A 61 5.61 10.22 6.24
CA ASP A 61 4.64 9.15 5.93
C ASP A 61 5.15 8.26 4.78
N GLN A 62 5.85 8.85 3.80
CA GLN A 62 6.48 8.08 2.72
C GLN A 62 7.67 7.24 3.19
N ARG A 63 8.35 7.60 4.28
CA ARG A 63 9.41 6.75 4.87
C ARG A 63 8.86 5.46 5.46
N MET A 64 7.58 5.45 5.88
CA MET A 64 6.88 4.26 6.34
C MET A 64 6.43 3.38 5.16
N ALA A 65 5.94 3.99 4.07
CA ALA A 65 5.54 3.28 2.85
C ALA A 65 6.72 2.80 1.96
N LYS A 66 7.92 3.37 2.13
CA LYS A 66 9.07 3.15 1.22
C LYS A 66 10.23 2.39 1.85
N LYS A 67 10.02 1.67 2.95
CA LYS A 67 11.02 0.73 3.46
C LYS A 67 10.62 -0.71 3.15
N VAL A 68 10.28 -0.96 1.88
CA VAL A 68 10.11 -2.32 1.39
C VAL A 68 11.49 -2.99 1.41
N ARG A 69 11.71 -3.93 2.32
CA ARG A 69 12.97 -4.68 2.38
C ARG A 69 12.88 -5.85 1.41
N LYS A 70 13.70 -5.83 0.36
CA LYS A 70 13.86 -6.98 -0.54
C LYS A 70 14.72 -8.04 0.15
N VAL A 71 14.13 -9.21 0.40
CA VAL A 71 14.80 -10.41 0.91
C VAL A 71 14.80 -11.45 -0.19
N THR A 72 15.86 -12.26 -0.28
CA THR A 72 15.89 -13.44 -1.14
C THR A 72 15.95 -14.67 -0.26
N HIS A 73 14.92 -15.51 -0.33
CA HIS A 73 14.87 -16.80 0.35
C HIS A 73 15.35 -17.90 -0.60
N ILE A 74 16.22 -18.80 -0.12
CA ILE A 74 16.62 -19.99 -0.87
C ILE A 74 15.76 -21.13 -0.36
N VAL A 75 14.88 -21.64 -1.23
CA VAL A 75 13.93 -22.71 -0.92
C VAL A 75 14.67 -23.94 -0.42
N GLN A 76 14.29 -24.43 0.76
CA GLN A 76 14.83 -25.63 1.37
C GLN A 76 13.90 -26.82 1.11
N LYS A 77 14.38 -28.04 1.41
CA LYS A 77 13.56 -29.24 1.30
C LYS A 77 12.39 -29.15 2.30
N GLY A 78 11.17 -29.12 1.78
CA GLY A 78 9.93 -29.00 2.59
C GLY A 78 9.30 -27.60 2.57
N ASP A 79 9.95 -26.60 1.98
CA ASP A 79 9.34 -25.28 1.81
C ASP A 79 8.21 -25.32 0.79
N THR A 80 7.16 -24.56 1.09
CA THR A 80 6.05 -24.30 0.17
C THR A 80 5.81 -22.79 0.05
N LEU A 81 5.22 -22.36 -1.07
CA LEU A 81 4.85 -20.93 -1.22
C LEU A 81 3.89 -20.46 -0.13
N TRP A 82 3.07 -21.38 0.41
CA TRP A 82 2.17 -21.10 1.52
C TRP A 82 2.95 -20.83 2.80
N ALA A 83 3.89 -21.71 3.17
CA ALA A 83 4.69 -21.55 4.38
C ALA A 83 5.61 -20.32 4.31
N LEU A 84 6.11 -19.99 3.11
CA LEU A 84 6.89 -18.77 2.89
C LEU A 84 6.01 -17.51 2.99
N ALA A 85 4.81 -17.52 2.40
CA ALA A 85 3.87 -16.40 2.53
C ALA A 85 3.53 -16.11 3.99
N GLU A 86 3.22 -17.15 4.76
CA GLU A 86 2.93 -17.04 6.19
C GLU A 86 4.15 -16.54 6.98
N ARG A 87 5.31 -17.20 6.81
CA ARG A 87 6.57 -16.83 7.49
C ARG A 87 6.96 -15.37 7.27
N TYR A 88 6.77 -14.87 6.06
CA TYR A 88 7.16 -13.51 5.68
C TYR A 88 6.01 -12.50 5.77
N ALA A 89 4.84 -12.91 6.25
CA ALA A 89 3.62 -12.10 6.36
C ALA A 89 3.27 -11.36 5.05
N VAL A 90 3.38 -12.06 3.92
CA VAL A 90 3.06 -11.54 2.58
C VAL A 90 2.03 -12.41 1.89
N PRO A 91 1.13 -11.85 1.06
CA PRO A 91 0.18 -12.65 0.30
C PRO A 91 0.89 -13.61 -0.68
N ILE A 92 0.38 -14.84 -0.81
CA ILE A 92 0.88 -15.83 -1.80
C ILE A 92 0.81 -15.24 -3.23
N SER A 93 -0.24 -14.47 -3.53
CA SER A 93 -0.41 -13.78 -4.82
C SER A 93 0.73 -12.81 -5.09
N ALA A 94 1.19 -12.08 -4.07
CA ALA A 94 2.32 -11.17 -4.15
C ALA A 94 3.63 -11.94 -4.39
N LEU A 95 3.88 -13.01 -3.63
CA LEU A 95 5.03 -13.89 -3.87
C LEU A 95 5.07 -14.44 -5.31
N LYS A 96 3.93 -14.88 -5.84
CA LYS A 96 3.82 -15.36 -7.22
C LYS A 96 4.11 -14.24 -8.23
N ALA A 97 3.53 -13.07 -8.02
CA ALA A 97 3.71 -11.92 -8.90
C ALA A 97 5.17 -11.47 -8.96
N TRP A 98 5.85 -11.38 -7.82
CA TRP A 98 7.25 -10.95 -7.75
C TRP A 98 8.23 -11.94 -8.39
N ASN A 99 7.88 -13.23 -8.41
CA ASN A 99 8.76 -14.30 -8.88
C ASN A 99 8.30 -14.92 -10.21
N GLY A 100 7.26 -14.37 -10.85
CA GLY A 100 6.72 -14.89 -12.11
C GLY A 100 6.18 -16.33 -12.04
N ILE A 101 5.73 -16.78 -10.87
CA ILE A 101 5.32 -18.18 -10.65
C ILE A 101 3.87 -18.37 -11.08
N ARG A 102 3.67 -19.08 -12.19
CA ARG A 102 2.33 -19.33 -12.77
C ARG A 102 1.57 -20.48 -12.07
N HIS A 103 2.27 -21.47 -11.52
CA HIS A 103 1.63 -22.59 -10.80
C HIS A 103 2.26 -22.79 -9.41
N HIS A 104 1.40 -22.94 -8.39
CA HIS A 104 1.76 -23.08 -6.97
C HIS A 104 2.63 -24.29 -6.60
N ASN A 105 2.66 -25.35 -7.42
CA ASN A 105 3.38 -26.60 -7.13
C ASN A 105 4.87 -26.61 -7.53
N LEU A 106 5.46 -25.46 -7.90
CA LEU A 106 6.73 -25.42 -8.63
C LEU A 106 7.86 -24.63 -7.94
N ILE A 107 7.88 -24.53 -6.60
CA ILE A 107 9.15 -24.13 -5.95
C ILE A 107 9.99 -25.37 -5.68
N LYS A 108 11.23 -25.37 -6.19
CA LYS A 108 12.19 -26.47 -6.00
C LYS A 108 13.22 -26.09 -4.96
N ALA A 109 13.70 -27.06 -4.18
CA ALA A 109 14.84 -26.83 -3.29
C ALA A 109 16.02 -26.21 -4.07
N GLY A 110 16.65 -25.19 -3.51
CA GLY A 110 17.69 -24.37 -4.15
C GLY A 110 17.16 -23.18 -4.96
N GLN A 111 15.85 -23.07 -5.21
CA GLN A 111 15.27 -21.93 -5.92
C GLN A 111 15.34 -20.65 -5.09
N ARG A 112 15.66 -19.53 -5.75
CA ARG A 112 15.67 -18.20 -5.14
C ARG A 112 14.29 -17.57 -5.28
N ILE A 113 13.70 -17.18 -4.14
CA ILE A 113 12.41 -16.50 -4.07
C ILE A 113 12.64 -15.09 -3.52
N VAL A 114 12.32 -14.08 -4.32
CA VAL A 114 12.32 -12.67 -3.98
C VAL A 114 11.07 -12.33 -3.18
N ILE A 115 11.26 -11.67 -2.05
CA ILE A 115 10.21 -11.31 -1.10
C ILE A 115 10.38 -9.85 -0.74
N TYR A 116 9.32 -9.06 -0.93
CA TYR A 116 9.29 -7.65 -0.58
C TYR A 116 8.53 -7.49 0.75
N LEU A 117 9.27 -7.28 1.84
CA LEU A 117 8.67 -7.14 3.17
C LEU A 117 8.15 -5.71 3.34
N PRO A 118 6.83 -5.50 3.54
CA PRO A 118 6.33 -4.21 3.98
C PRO A 118 6.85 -3.96 5.41
N HIS A 119 7.47 -2.81 5.64
CA HIS A 119 7.87 -2.42 7.00
C HIS A 119 6.57 -2.16 7.78
N GLY A 120 6.20 -3.07 8.69
CA GLY A 120 4.93 -2.94 9.42
C GLY A 120 4.65 -4.03 10.44
N ASN A 121 4.83 -5.32 10.11
CA ASN A 121 4.49 -6.41 11.03
C ASN A 121 5.64 -7.41 11.15
N PHE A 122 6.54 -7.15 12.10
CA PHE A 122 7.27 -8.19 12.81
C PHE A 122 6.74 -8.14 14.25
N GLN A 123 5.89 -9.08 14.61
CA GLN A 123 5.75 -9.47 16.01
C GLN A 123 6.46 -10.82 16.17
N PRO A 124 7.31 -10.96 17.21
CA PRO A 124 8.15 -12.14 17.43
C PRO A 124 7.32 -13.40 17.68
#